data_AF-A0A843KJP6-F1
#
_entry.id   AF-A0A843KJP6-F1
#
_cell.length_a   1.000
_cell.length_b   1.000
_cell.length_c   1.000
_cell.angle_alpha   90.00
_cell.angle_beta   90.00
_cell.angle_gamma   90.00
#
_symmetry.space_group_name_H-M   'P 1'
#
loop_
_entity.id
_entity.type
_entity.pdbx_description
1 polymer ?
#
loop_
_entity_poly.entity_id
_entity_poly.type
_entity_poly.pdbx_seq_one_letter_code
_entity_poly.pdbx_strand_id
1 'polypeptide(L)'
;MTVFKIRINGREQEVKAKEGSVPTILDAAKQFGIAIPTLCHHPALEPYGSCRLCAVEVEKKGRKRFVTACNYPLEEGLVVETGSEGVLAIRRMILELLAARCPGERRIQDLALEYGVTRPRFLLEDESCILCGLCHRVCGELVGVSAINAQNRGVLRDVDTPYGQLSEDCIACGACALVCPTSSARRRENIYPLLASDISELESEFLDGTIDGDLGIFRRMFAGRSAIEGQDGGMVTAILLRGMEVGLLDAAVVASRDEIYGATAILAEDADSVIEARGTKYVRISVIPPLIEALHKGRKKVAVVGTPCQIRVVRCLQKAGYFARRFPDAEIYLIGLFCFESFDYGRLKSHIAGLFGLDLDKADKVQIARGKFFVQAEGREHSCRVGELHELVREGCDYCGDLVSRLADVSIGSVGSPEGFSTVIVRSLLGERLLEGLAFESQEIRREDVARLAAMKKKNAETNFAPILAGREDKSGAEGIRGAAPRSICRQEH
;
A
#
# COMPACT_ATOMS: atom_id res chain seq x y z
N MET A 1 4.17 5.53 36.65
CA MET A 1 5.45 5.64 35.87
C MET A 1 6.56 4.92 36.61
N THR A 2 7.27 4.02 35.94
CA THR A 2 8.43 3.32 36.52
C THR A 2 9.71 4.07 36.14
N VAL A 3 10.65 4.20 37.07
CA VAL A 3 11.94 4.85 36.85
C VAL A 3 13.04 3.81 36.98
N PHE A 4 13.95 3.76 36.00
CA PHE A 4 15.11 2.88 36.00
C PHE A 4 16.38 3.72 36.13
N LYS A 5 17.30 3.37 37.05
CA LYS A 5 18.63 3.97 37.11
C LYS A 5 19.63 3.10 36.38
N ILE A 6 20.24 3.67 35.34
CA ILE A 6 21.21 2.97 34.52
C ILE A 6 22.44 3.84 34.29
N ARG A 7 23.52 3.22 33.84
CA ARG A 7 24.75 3.91 33.42
C ARG A 7 25.06 3.57 31.96
N ILE A 8 25.12 4.57 31.08
CA ILE A 8 25.53 4.39 29.68
C ILE A 8 26.79 5.23 29.41
N ASN A 9 27.87 4.61 28.94
CA ASN A 9 29.17 5.27 28.68
C ASN A 9 29.66 6.10 29.90
N GLY A 10 29.60 5.51 31.09
CA GLY A 10 29.94 6.18 32.35
C GLY A 10 28.94 7.24 32.85
N ARG A 11 27.86 7.57 32.10
CA ARG A 11 26.86 8.58 32.51
C ARG A 11 25.67 7.91 33.20
N GLU A 12 25.36 8.32 34.42
CA GLU A 12 24.18 7.87 35.17
C GLU A 12 22.98 8.76 34.87
N GLN A 13 21.83 8.16 34.58
CA GLN A 13 20.57 8.90 34.47
C GLN A 13 19.35 7.99 34.68
N GLU A 14 18.26 8.63 35.09
CA GLU A 14 16.97 8.01 35.31
C GLU A 14 16.17 7.95 34.00
N VAL A 15 15.81 6.74 33.57
CA VAL A 15 14.94 6.51 32.41
C VAL A 15 13.51 6.38 32.90
N LYS A 16 12.63 7.23 32.37
CA LYS A 16 11.20 7.18 32.67
C LYS A 16 10.50 6.24 31.70
N ALA A 17 9.76 5.27 32.22
CA ALA A 17 8.95 4.35 31.46
C ALA A 17 7.45 4.57 31.68
N LYS A 18 6.65 4.31 30.63
CA LYS A 18 5.20 4.26 30.73
C LYS A 18 4.80 3.08 31.63
N GLU A 19 3.72 3.25 32.38
CA GLU A 19 3.19 2.21 33.27
C GLU A 19 2.86 0.94 32.48
N GLY A 20 3.32 -0.22 32.95
CA GLY A 20 3.14 -1.51 32.27
C GLY A 20 4.10 -1.79 31.09
N SER A 21 5.08 -0.93 30.81
CA SER A 21 6.06 -1.15 29.73
C SER A 21 7.50 -1.18 30.26
N VAL A 22 8.34 -2.04 29.67
CA VAL A 22 9.79 -2.09 29.93
C VAL A 22 10.52 -1.54 28.70
N PRO A 23 11.21 -0.38 28.80
CA PRO A 23 11.94 0.18 27.67
C PRO A 23 13.13 -0.70 27.31
N THR A 24 13.65 -0.56 26.10
CA THR A 24 14.91 -1.20 25.69
C THR A 24 16.12 -0.34 26.00
N ILE A 25 17.33 -0.90 25.92
CA ILE A 25 18.57 -0.11 25.98
C ILE A 25 18.58 0.98 24.90
N LEU A 26 18.07 0.68 23.69
CA LEU A 26 18.00 1.65 22.61
C LEU A 26 17.08 2.83 22.95
N ASP A 27 15.95 2.57 23.60
CA ASP A 27 15.03 3.63 24.05
C ASP A 27 15.68 4.52 25.10
N ALA A 28 16.41 3.90 26.05
CA ALA A 28 17.18 4.62 27.04
C ALA A 28 18.29 5.48 26.42
N ALA A 29 19.06 4.92 25.48
CA ALA A 29 20.12 5.64 24.77
C ALA A 29 19.57 6.86 24.01
N LYS A 30 18.38 6.74 23.40
CA LYS A 30 17.68 7.87 22.74
C LYS A 30 17.30 8.97 23.72
N GLN A 31 16.80 8.64 24.92
CA GLN A 31 16.53 9.64 25.96
C GLN A 31 17.80 10.38 26.40
N PHE A 32 18.96 9.71 26.30
CA PHE A 32 20.26 10.25 26.72
C PHE A 32 20.96 11.03 25.59
N GLY A 33 20.36 11.08 24.38
CA GLY A 33 21.00 11.66 23.20
C GLY A 33 22.22 10.86 22.71
N ILE A 34 22.30 9.57 23.04
CA ILE A 34 23.37 8.66 22.62
C ILE A 34 22.94 7.93 21.36
N ALA A 35 23.65 8.16 20.26
CA ALA A 35 23.39 7.49 19.00
C ALA A 35 23.88 6.03 19.02
N ILE A 36 22.99 5.09 18.73
CA ILE A 36 23.31 3.68 18.50
C ILE A 36 22.78 3.33 17.10
N PRO A 37 23.63 2.87 16.16
CA PRO A 37 23.22 2.67 14.77
C PRO A 37 22.22 1.51 14.66
N THR A 38 21.20 1.71 13.83
CA THR A 38 20.24 0.66 13.48
C THR A 38 19.87 0.70 12.00
N LEU A 39 19.68 -0.47 11.39
CA LEU A 39 19.15 -0.59 10.02
C LEU A 39 17.84 -1.38 9.96
N CYS A 40 17.56 -2.23 10.96
CA CYS A 40 16.36 -3.06 11.01
C CYS A 40 15.35 -2.64 12.08
N HIS A 41 15.61 -1.54 12.80
CA HIS A 41 14.74 -1.06 13.86
C HIS A 41 13.81 0.02 13.30
N HIS A 42 12.54 -0.04 13.69
CA HIS A 42 11.57 0.99 13.39
C HIS A 42 10.65 1.16 14.62
N PRO A 43 10.41 2.37 15.15
CA PRO A 43 9.62 2.58 16.37
C PRO A 43 8.18 2.05 16.31
N ALA A 44 7.59 2.00 15.11
CA ALA A 44 6.24 1.48 14.89
C ALA A 44 6.20 -0.07 14.73
N LEU A 45 7.32 -0.77 14.84
CA LEU A 45 7.38 -2.23 14.69
C LEU A 45 7.95 -2.86 15.97
N GLU A 46 7.62 -4.14 16.19
CA GLU A 46 8.19 -4.87 17.32
C GLU A 46 9.73 -4.96 17.25
N PRO A 47 10.43 -5.12 18.38
CA PRO A 47 11.88 -5.32 18.39
C PRO A 47 12.32 -6.58 17.62
N TYR A 48 13.27 -6.43 16.67
CA TYR A 48 13.71 -7.54 15.82
C TYR A 48 15.18 -7.96 16.00
N GLY A 49 16.10 -7.00 16.08
CA GLY A 49 17.52 -7.29 16.32
C GLY A 49 18.25 -8.05 15.21
N SER A 50 17.75 -8.05 13.96
CA SER A 50 18.36 -8.81 12.86
C SER A 50 19.68 -8.22 12.35
N CYS A 51 19.78 -6.90 12.20
CA CYS A 51 20.99 -6.27 11.63
C CYS A 51 22.19 -6.27 12.58
N ARG A 52 21.98 -6.49 13.88
CA ARG A 52 23.02 -6.52 14.95
C ARG A 52 23.91 -5.27 15.10
N LEU A 53 23.74 -4.21 14.31
CA LEU A 53 24.50 -2.96 14.44
C LEU A 53 24.31 -2.27 15.80
N CYS A 54 23.15 -2.46 16.43
CA CYS A 54 22.88 -1.97 17.77
C CYS A 54 23.57 -2.77 18.89
N ALA A 55 24.62 -3.54 18.57
CA ALA A 55 25.43 -4.23 19.55
C ALA A 55 25.97 -3.22 20.59
N VAL A 56 25.86 -3.61 21.85
CA VAL A 56 26.39 -2.92 23.03
C VAL A 56 26.96 -3.95 24.00
N GLU A 57 27.91 -3.53 24.81
CA GLU A 57 28.43 -4.33 25.90
C GLU A 57 27.64 -4.00 27.17
N VAL A 58 27.13 -5.01 27.86
CA VAL A 58 26.45 -4.84 29.15
C VAL A 58 27.22 -5.57 30.24
N GLU A 59 27.30 -4.94 31.41
CA GLU A 59 27.88 -5.52 32.60
C GLU A 59 26.78 -5.80 33.64
N LYS A 60 26.73 -7.05 34.11
CA LYS A 60 25.81 -7.47 35.17
C LYS A 60 26.54 -8.35 36.17
N LYS A 61 26.57 -7.93 37.45
CA LYS A 61 27.27 -8.63 38.54
C LYS A 61 28.73 -8.97 38.18
N GLY A 62 29.45 -8.02 37.56
CA GLY A 62 30.84 -8.17 37.13
C GLY A 62 31.06 -9.04 35.88
N ARG A 63 30.00 -9.55 35.24
CA ARG A 63 30.08 -10.30 33.97
C ARG A 63 29.72 -9.40 32.80
N LYS A 64 30.63 -9.31 31.83
CA LYS A 64 30.43 -8.57 30.57
C LYS A 64 29.89 -9.49 29.48
N ARG A 65 28.95 -9.00 28.67
CA ARG A 65 28.44 -9.69 27.48
C ARG A 65 27.98 -8.71 26.43
N PHE A 66 28.06 -9.10 25.16
CA PHE A 66 27.49 -8.33 24.06
C PHE A 66 26.00 -8.68 23.86
N VAL A 67 25.17 -7.66 23.74
CA VAL A 67 23.72 -7.78 23.51
C VAL A 67 23.27 -6.77 22.46
N THR A 68 22.07 -6.95 21.91
CA THR A 68 21.44 -6.01 20.99
C THR A 68 20.63 -4.98 21.75
N ALA A 69 20.97 -3.70 21.63
CA ALA A 69 20.29 -2.64 22.38
C ALA A 69 18.80 -2.51 22.03
N CYS A 70 18.41 -2.84 20.79
CA CYS A 70 17.05 -2.62 20.29
C CYS A 70 16.00 -3.58 20.84
N ASN A 71 16.37 -4.68 21.47
CA ASN A 71 15.44 -5.67 22.02
C ASN A 71 15.82 -6.16 23.42
N TYR A 72 16.93 -5.66 23.97
CA TYR A 72 17.34 -5.99 25.33
C TYR A 72 16.54 -5.13 26.33
N PRO A 73 15.74 -5.73 27.23
CA PRO A 73 14.92 -4.99 28.18
C PRO A 73 15.78 -4.29 29.23
N LEU A 74 15.37 -3.10 29.64
CA LEU A 74 16.07 -2.33 30.66
C LEU A 74 15.89 -2.95 32.05
N GLU A 75 16.96 -2.96 32.82
CA GLU A 75 17.01 -3.48 34.20
C GLU A 75 17.64 -2.43 35.11
N GLU A 76 17.24 -2.43 36.39
CA GLU A 76 17.81 -1.52 37.39
C GLU A 76 19.31 -1.80 37.60
N GLY A 77 20.11 -0.72 37.62
CA GLY A 77 21.56 -0.80 37.81
C GLY A 77 22.33 -1.33 36.60
N LEU A 78 21.71 -1.40 35.42
CA LEU A 78 22.36 -1.87 34.20
C LEU A 78 23.48 -0.89 33.78
N VAL A 79 24.67 -1.43 33.51
CA VAL A 79 25.81 -0.69 32.98
C VAL A 79 26.02 -1.07 31.52
N VAL A 80 26.02 -0.09 30.63
CA VAL A 80 26.08 -0.26 29.17
C VAL A 80 27.24 0.54 28.60
N GLU A 81 28.07 -0.11 27.79
CA GLU A 81 29.11 0.53 26.99
C GLU A 81 28.79 0.39 25.50
N THR A 82 28.71 1.52 24.81
CA THR A 82 28.30 1.59 23.39
C THR A 82 29.48 1.74 22.43
N GLY A 83 30.69 2.00 22.95
CA GLY A 83 31.90 2.30 22.19
C GLY A 83 33.13 1.52 22.65
N SER A 84 32.98 0.42 23.40
CA SER A 84 34.12 -0.44 23.74
C SER A 84 34.75 -1.06 22.48
N GLU A 85 36.03 -1.43 22.55
CA GLU A 85 36.75 -1.98 21.39
C GLU A 85 36.03 -3.19 20.77
N GLY A 86 35.45 -4.06 21.61
CA GLY A 86 34.65 -5.19 21.18
C GLY A 86 33.38 -4.78 20.42
N VAL A 87 32.66 -3.75 20.90
CA VAL A 87 31.47 -3.22 20.20
C VAL A 87 31.84 -2.65 18.84
N LEU A 88 32.91 -1.85 18.76
CA LEU A 88 33.37 -1.28 17.49
C LEU A 88 33.85 -2.36 16.51
N ALA A 89 34.52 -3.41 17.01
CA ALA A 89 34.94 -4.54 16.20
C ALA A 89 33.73 -5.31 15.61
N ILE A 90 32.68 -5.54 16.41
CA ILE A 90 31.44 -6.18 15.96
C ILE A 90 30.77 -5.33 14.87
N ARG A 91 30.63 -4.01 15.08
CA ARG A 91 30.01 -3.11 14.09
C ARG A 91 30.79 -3.06 12.79
N ARG A 92 32.11 -2.93 12.84
CA ARG A 92 32.98 -2.97 11.64
C ARG A 92 32.80 -4.27 10.85
N MET A 93 32.81 -5.42 11.53
CA MET A 93 32.61 -6.72 10.88
C MET A 93 31.25 -6.81 10.17
N ILE A 94 30.17 -6.37 10.82
CA ILE A 94 28.83 -6.34 10.22
C ILE A 94 28.79 -5.41 9.01
N LEU A 95 29.37 -4.21 9.12
CA LEU A 95 29.39 -3.24 8.03
C LEU A 95 30.23 -3.73 6.84
N GLU A 96 31.34 -4.42 7.07
CA GLU A 96 32.09 -5.09 6.00
C GLU A 96 31.24 -6.12 5.26
N LEU A 97 30.48 -6.96 5.98
CA LEU A 97 29.58 -7.95 5.35
C LEU A 97 28.46 -7.27 4.56
N LEU A 98 27.84 -6.22 5.12
CA LEU A 98 26.79 -5.48 4.44
C LEU A 98 27.30 -4.73 3.21
N ALA A 99 28.48 -4.12 3.30
CA ALA A 99 29.12 -3.42 2.18
C ALA A 99 29.58 -4.40 1.08
N ALA A 100 29.99 -5.61 1.44
CA ALA A 100 30.30 -6.67 0.49
C ALA A 100 29.05 -7.16 -0.24
N ARG A 101 27.95 -7.37 0.50
CA ARG A 101 26.67 -7.79 -0.07
C ARG A 101 26.06 -6.72 -0.99
N CYS A 102 26.06 -5.47 -0.52
CA CYS A 102 25.38 -4.35 -1.17
C CYS A 102 26.35 -3.22 -1.56
N PRO A 103 27.29 -3.45 -2.51
CA PRO A 103 28.29 -2.45 -2.88
C PRO A 103 27.66 -1.19 -3.50
N GLY A 104 26.51 -1.32 -4.17
CA GLY A 104 25.78 -0.21 -4.80
C GLY A 104 24.85 0.59 -3.87
N GLU A 105 24.77 0.27 -2.58
CA GLU A 105 23.86 0.94 -1.65
C GLU A 105 24.55 2.03 -0.83
N ARG A 106 24.33 3.30 -1.23
CA ARG A 106 24.99 4.48 -0.65
C ARG A 106 24.91 4.55 0.88
N ARG A 107 23.73 4.33 1.47
CA ARG A 107 23.56 4.38 2.94
C ARG A 107 24.44 3.36 3.66
N ILE A 108 24.66 2.19 3.06
CA ILE A 108 25.52 1.15 3.63
C ILE A 108 26.98 1.59 3.53
N GLN A 109 27.39 2.17 2.40
CA GLN A 109 28.74 2.70 2.20
C GLN A 109 29.05 3.86 3.16
N ASP A 110 28.14 4.82 3.29
CA ASP A 110 28.29 5.97 4.20
C ASP A 110 28.47 5.50 5.65
N LEU A 111 27.61 4.58 6.11
CA LEU A 111 27.71 4.02 7.46
C LEU A 111 28.97 3.16 7.65
N ALA A 112 29.44 2.44 6.62
CA ALA A 112 30.69 1.69 6.66
C ALA A 112 31.89 2.64 6.85
N LEU A 113 31.92 3.75 6.11
CA LEU A 113 32.96 4.78 6.20
C LEU A 113 33.02 5.43 7.58
N GLU A 114 31.87 5.72 8.21
CA GLU A 114 31.80 6.24 9.58
C GLU A 114 32.54 5.36 10.60
N TYR A 115 32.60 4.05 10.36
CA TYR A 115 33.28 3.07 11.21
C TYR A 115 34.68 2.67 10.71
N GLY A 116 35.21 3.39 9.71
CA GLY A 116 36.55 3.18 9.16
C GLY A 116 36.65 2.01 8.18
N VAL A 117 35.54 1.52 7.65
CA VAL A 117 35.51 0.46 6.62
C VAL A 117 35.51 1.12 5.23
N THR A 118 36.66 1.14 4.57
CA THR A 118 36.82 1.70 3.21
C THR A 118 36.65 0.67 2.11
N ARG A 119 37.00 -0.60 2.39
CA ARG A 119 36.80 -1.71 1.46
C ARG A 119 36.53 -2.99 2.24
N PRO A 120 35.50 -3.78 1.87
CA PRO A 120 35.26 -5.06 2.51
C PRO A 120 36.34 -6.09 2.14
N ARG A 121 36.62 -7.00 3.06
CA ARG A 121 37.55 -8.14 2.86
C ARG A 121 36.86 -9.36 2.22
N PHE A 122 35.54 -9.32 2.12
CA PHE A 122 34.71 -10.39 1.58
C PHE A 122 34.51 -10.23 0.07
N LEU A 123 34.09 -11.31 -0.59
CA LEU A 123 33.69 -11.27 -2.00
C LEU A 123 32.48 -10.34 -2.15
N LEU A 124 32.52 -9.50 -3.18
CA LEU A 124 31.42 -8.61 -3.49
C LEU A 124 30.29 -9.40 -4.14
N GLU A 125 29.06 -9.17 -3.68
CA GLU A 125 27.83 -9.63 -4.32
C GLU A 125 27.20 -8.45 -5.10
N ASP A 126 26.12 -8.71 -5.83
CA ASP A 126 25.34 -7.69 -6.54
C ASP A 126 23.92 -7.60 -5.97
N GLU A 127 23.83 -7.49 -4.65
CA GLU A 127 22.55 -7.42 -3.95
C GLU A 127 22.21 -5.98 -3.58
N SER A 128 20.92 -5.66 -3.55
CA SER A 128 20.41 -4.41 -2.99
C SER A 128 19.78 -4.61 -1.60
N CYS A 129 19.42 -5.84 -1.27
CA CYS A 129 18.69 -6.18 -0.04
C CYS A 129 19.64 -6.60 1.08
N ILE A 130 19.59 -5.89 2.20
CA ILE A 130 20.33 -6.25 3.43
C ILE A 130 19.56 -7.20 4.36
N LEU A 131 18.43 -7.76 3.91
CA LEU A 131 17.61 -8.71 4.67
C LEU A 131 17.20 -8.22 6.08
N CYS A 132 17.00 -6.90 6.22
CA CYS A 132 16.65 -6.29 7.51
C CYS A 132 15.26 -6.68 8.02
N GLY A 133 14.36 -7.10 7.14
CA GLY A 133 13.00 -7.54 7.46
C GLY A 133 11.96 -6.43 7.59
N LEU A 134 12.35 -5.15 7.57
CA LEU A 134 11.41 -4.03 7.75
C LEU A 134 10.22 -4.06 6.77
N CYS A 135 10.49 -4.41 5.50
CA CYS A 135 9.48 -4.45 4.44
C CYS A 135 8.35 -5.47 4.68
N HIS A 136 8.69 -6.72 4.98
CA HIS A 136 7.66 -7.74 5.22
C HIS A 136 7.00 -7.57 6.59
N ARG A 137 7.74 -7.07 7.59
CA ARG A 137 7.20 -6.77 8.91
C ARG A 137 6.20 -5.64 8.89
N VAL A 138 6.47 -4.53 8.19
CA VAL A 138 5.47 -3.46 8.05
C VAL A 138 4.24 -3.93 7.27
N CYS A 139 4.44 -4.81 6.29
CA CYS A 139 3.34 -5.40 5.51
C CYS A 139 2.42 -6.30 6.36
N GLY A 140 2.99 -7.06 7.30
CA GLY A 140 2.23 -7.96 8.18
C GLY A 140 1.76 -7.32 9.49
N GLU A 141 2.65 -6.66 10.23
CA GLU A 141 2.39 -6.16 11.59
C GLU A 141 1.59 -4.85 11.61
N LEU A 142 1.76 -3.97 10.62
CA LEU A 142 1.07 -2.67 10.60
C LEU A 142 -0.02 -2.57 9.55
N VAL A 143 0.29 -3.00 8.32
CA VAL A 143 -0.69 -2.95 7.22
C VAL A 143 -1.68 -4.13 7.30
N GLY A 144 -1.26 -5.27 7.89
CA GLY A 144 -2.11 -6.45 8.08
C GLY A 144 -2.32 -7.30 6.83
N VAL A 145 -1.55 -7.06 5.76
CA VAL A 145 -1.76 -7.67 4.44
C VAL A 145 -0.85 -8.87 4.18
N SER A 146 0.39 -8.86 4.68
CA SER A 146 1.35 -9.98 4.55
C SER A 146 1.66 -10.45 3.10
N ALA A 147 1.55 -9.56 2.12
CA ALA A 147 1.76 -9.88 0.69
C ALA A 147 3.20 -10.30 0.33
N ILE A 148 4.19 -9.94 1.17
CA ILE A 148 5.60 -10.32 1.00
C ILE A 148 6.13 -10.92 2.31
N ASN A 149 7.04 -11.89 2.21
CA ASN A 149 7.61 -12.60 3.37
C ASN A 149 9.08 -12.93 3.15
N ALA A 150 9.80 -13.22 4.25
CA ALA A 150 11.12 -13.82 4.13
C ALA A 150 10.98 -15.27 3.67
N GLN A 151 11.68 -15.62 2.59
CA GLN A 151 11.68 -16.97 2.02
C GLN A 151 13.07 -17.61 2.21
N ASN A 152 13.12 -18.92 1.99
CA ASN A 152 14.35 -19.71 2.08
C ASN A 152 15.07 -19.61 3.45
N ARG A 153 16.27 -20.20 3.55
CA ARG A 153 17.09 -20.18 4.78
C ARG A 153 18.58 -20.09 4.43
N GLY A 154 19.37 -19.65 5.42
CA GLY A 154 20.83 -19.55 5.27
C GLY A 154 21.22 -18.56 4.18
N VAL A 155 22.13 -18.97 3.30
CA VAL A 155 22.67 -18.13 2.20
C VAL A 155 21.66 -17.87 1.09
N LEU A 156 20.63 -18.72 0.96
CA LEU A 156 19.57 -18.56 -0.05
C LEU A 156 18.44 -17.64 0.42
N ARG A 157 18.54 -17.09 1.64
CA ARG A 157 17.47 -16.29 2.23
C ARG A 157 17.26 -14.99 1.43
N ASP A 158 16.01 -14.76 1.08
CA ASP A 158 15.54 -13.58 0.39
C ASP A 158 14.20 -13.10 0.97
N VAL A 159 13.63 -12.07 0.35
CA VAL A 159 12.30 -11.56 0.70
C VAL A 159 11.55 -11.49 -0.61
N ASP A 160 10.43 -12.19 -0.73
CA ASP A 160 9.61 -12.11 -1.92
C ASP A 160 8.15 -12.46 -1.59
N THR A 161 7.30 -12.39 -2.60
CA THR A 161 5.95 -12.94 -2.52
C THR A 161 5.99 -14.47 -2.39
N PRO A 162 4.94 -15.10 -1.84
CA PRO A 162 4.82 -16.55 -1.85
C PRO A 162 5.02 -17.13 -3.25
N TYR A 163 5.91 -18.11 -3.38
CA TYR A 163 6.25 -18.78 -4.64
C TYR A 163 6.80 -17.87 -5.76
N GLY A 164 7.19 -16.63 -5.46
CA GLY A 164 7.67 -15.65 -6.45
C GLY A 164 6.59 -15.19 -7.44
N GLN A 165 5.31 -15.37 -7.09
CA GLN A 165 4.17 -14.99 -7.91
C GLN A 165 3.58 -13.66 -7.44
N LEU A 166 2.95 -12.89 -8.34
CA LEU A 166 2.31 -11.64 -7.94
C LEU A 166 1.24 -11.93 -6.87
N SER A 167 1.39 -11.29 -5.70
CA SER A 167 0.42 -11.45 -4.62
C SER A 167 -0.83 -10.62 -4.91
N GLU A 168 -1.96 -11.33 -4.98
CA GLU A 168 -3.31 -10.75 -5.05
C GLU A 168 -3.66 -9.91 -3.81
N ASP A 169 -2.99 -10.20 -2.69
CA ASP A 169 -3.13 -9.48 -1.44
C ASP A 169 -2.37 -8.15 -1.42
N CYS A 170 -1.46 -7.88 -2.36
CA CYS A 170 -0.80 -6.58 -2.41
C CYS A 170 -1.78 -5.45 -2.78
N ILE A 171 -1.88 -4.43 -1.91
CA ILE A 171 -2.68 -3.21 -2.17
C ILE A 171 -1.84 -2.02 -2.66
N ALA A 172 -0.55 -2.23 -2.93
CA ALA A 172 0.38 -1.19 -3.36
C ALA A 172 0.39 0.08 -2.45
N CYS A 173 0.36 -0.12 -1.12
CA CYS A 173 0.05 0.96 -0.17
C CYS A 173 1.13 2.03 0.04
N GLY A 174 2.38 1.64 0.22
CA GLY A 174 3.41 2.60 0.69
C GLY A 174 4.55 1.89 1.40
N ALA A 175 4.12 1.03 2.32
CA ALA A 175 4.82 0.92 3.58
C ALA A 175 6.18 0.25 3.45
N CYS A 176 6.26 -0.85 2.68
CA CYS A 176 7.48 -1.64 2.58
C CYS A 176 8.67 -0.89 1.95
N ALA A 177 8.43 0.02 1.00
CA ALA A 177 9.46 0.87 0.42
C ALA A 177 9.80 2.07 1.32
N LEU A 178 8.80 2.63 1.99
CA LEU A 178 9.00 3.74 2.95
C LEU A 178 9.96 3.36 4.07
N VAL A 179 9.82 2.15 4.63
CA VAL A 179 10.68 1.67 5.72
C VAL A 179 11.99 1.05 5.23
N CYS A 180 12.18 0.87 3.92
CA CYS A 180 13.38 0.22 3.40
C CYS A 180 14.62 1.11 3.66
N PRO A 181 15.67 0.58 4.31
CA PRO A 181 16.88 1.35 4.58
C PRO A 181 17.78 1.44 3.33
N THR A 182 17.56 0.58 2.34
CA THR A 182 18.25 0.58 1.04
C THR A 182 17.25 0.87 -0.08
N SER A 183 17.71 0.83 -1.32
CA SER A 183 16.83 0.95 -2.49
C SER A 183 16.26 -0.39 -2.97
N SER A 184 16.45 -1.49 -2.23
CA SER A 184 16.01 -2.84 -2.65
C SER A 184 14.51 -2.95 -2.89
N ALA A 185 13.72 -2.42 -1.96
CA ALA A 185 12.27 -2.35 -2.09
C ALA A 185 11.82 -1.25 -3.09
N ARG A 186 12.72 -0.70 -3.93
CA ARG A 186 12.41 0.13 -5.10
C ARG A 186 12.97 -0.43 -6.42
N ARG A 187 13.82 -1.47 -6.40
CA ARG A 187 14.48 -2.06 -7.60
C ARG A 187 13.94 -3.42 -8.12
N ARG A 188 13.32 -4.26 -7.28
CA ARG A 188 12.61 -5.51 -7.64
C ARG A 188 11.38 -5.29 -8.54
N GLU A 189 11.06 -6.27 -9.39
CA GLU A 189 9.85 -6.29 -10.25
C GLU A 189 8.53 -6.49 -9.49
N ASN A 190 8.46 -6.06 -8.23
CA ASN A 190 7.25 -6.13 -7.42
C ASN A 190 6.43 -4.85 -7.60
N ILE A 191 5.11 -5.02 -7.65
CA ILE A 191 4.11 -3.94 -7.71
C ILE A 191 4.37 -2.97 -6.58
N TYR A 192 5.07 -1.87 -6.89
CA TYR A 192 5.57 -1.00 -5.85
C TYR A 192 4.47 -0.21 -5.16
N PRO A 193 4.69 0.09 -3.87
CA PRO A 193 3.89 1.07 -3.19
C PRO A 193 4.20 2.49 -3.70
N LEU A 194 3.16 3.30 -3.90
CA LEU A 194 3.33 4.65 -4.43
C LEU A 194 3.50 5.69 -3.34
N LEU A 195 4.63 6.41 -3.36
CA LEU A 195 4.77 7.71 -2.72
C LEU A 195 3.95 8.77 -3.48
N ALA A 196 3.78 9.95 -2.87
CA ALA A 196 3.15 11.08 -3.57
C ALA A 196 3.87 11.43 -4.89
N SER A 197 5.20 11.32 -4.93
CA SER A 197 5.98 11.47 -6.17
C SER A 197 5.64 10.40 -7.19
N ASP A 198 5.51 9.14 -6.77
CA ASP A 198 5.22 8.02 -7.68
C ASP A 198 3.80 8.13 -8.24
N ILE A 199 2.83 8.58 -7.42
CA ILE A 199 1.48 8.93 -7.88
C ILE A 199 1.55 10.04 -8.91
N SER A 200 2.28 11.12 -8.61
CA SER A 200 2.40 12.28 -9.52
C SER A 200 3.05 11.89 -10.85
N GLU A 201 4.06 11.02 -10.82
CA GLU A 201 4.69 10.47 -12.02
C GLU A 201 3.71 9.61 -12.83
N LEU A 202 2.96 8.72 -12.18
CA LEU A 202 1.93 7.93 -12.87
C LEU A 202 0.81 8.79 -13.45
N GLU A 203 0.35 9.81 -12.70
CA GLU A 203 -0.65 10.76 -13.19
C GLU A 203 -0.13 11.50 -14.42
N SER A 204 1.12 11.93 -14.41
CA SER A 204 1.75 12.64 -15.54
C SER A 204 2.03 11.74 -16.75
N GLU A 205 2.25 10.44 -16.51
CA GLU A 205 2.56 9.47 -17.56
C GLU A 205 1.30 8.93 -18.25
N PHE A 206 0.22 8.71 -17.51
CA PHE A 206 -0.96 7.98 -17.99
C PHE A 206 -2.23 8.82 -18.14
N LEU A 207 -2.29 10.03 -17.58
CA LEU A 207 -3.51 10.84 -17.53
C LEU A 207 -3.32 12.19 -18.23
N ASP A 208 -4.45 12.79 -18.60
CA ASP A 208 -4.52 14.05 -19.32
C ASP A 208 -5.50 15.02 -18.64
N GLY A 209 -5.25 16.32 -18.76
CA GLY A 209 -6.17 17.36 -18.31
C GLY A 209 -5.59 18.24 -17.20
N THR A 210 -6.45 18.70 -16.30
CA THR A 210 -6.10 19.65 -15.24
C THR A 210 -6.04 18.96 -13.90
N ILE A 211 -5.03 19.31 -13.08
CA ILE A 211 -4.94 18.85 -11.71
C ILE A 211 -5.90 19.61 -10.80
N ASP A 212 -6.60 18.87 -9.95
CA ASP A 212 -7.52 19.43 -8.98
C ASP A 212 -7.36 18.77 -7.61
N GLY A 213 -6.48 19.35 -6.77
CA GLY A 213 -6.29 18.97 -5.38
C GLY A 213 -6.27 17.45 -5.13
N ASP A 214 -7.21 16.99 -4.29
CA ASP A 214 -7.32 15.58 -3.92
C ASP A 214 -8.10 14.72 -4.95
N LEU A 215 -8.73 15.34 -5.95
CA LEU A 215 -9.41 14.63 -7.05
C LEU A 215 -8.46 14.14 -8.14
N GLY A 216 -7.25 14.69 -8.21
CA GLY A 216 -6.20 14.33 -9.18
C GLY A 216 -6.38 14.97 -10.54
N ILE A 217 -5.70 14.41 -11.55
CA ILE A 217 -5.78 14.88 -12.94
C ILE A 217 -7.08 14.38 -13.57
N PHE A 218 -7.84 15.27 -14.20
CA PHE A 218 -8.97 14.92 -15.04
C PHE A 218 -9.24 15.93 -16.15
N ARG A 219 -9.95 15.49 -17.19
CA ARG A 219 -10.38 16.31 -18.35
C ARG A 219 -11.74 16.93 -18.13
N ARG A 220 -12.69 16.12 -17.64
CA ARG A 220 -14.08 16.54 -17.36
C ARG A 220 -14.73 15.68 -16.29
N MET A 221 -15.76 16.22 -15.66
CA MET A 221 -16.48 15.58 -14.58
C MET A 221 -17.96 15.97 -14.62
N PHE A 222 -18.86 14.98 -14.53
CA PHE A 222 -20.30 15.17 -14.67
C PHE A 222 -21.09 14.05 -13.98
N ALA A 223 -22.40 14.23 -13.80
CA ALA A 223 -23.30 13.19 -13.30
C ALA A 223 -23.92 12.49 -14.52
N GLY A 224 -23.67 11.19 -14.69
CA GLY A 224 -24.18 10.38 -15.80
C GLY A 224 -25.23 9.37 -15.35
N ARG A 225 -26.28 9.20 -16.17
CA ARG A 225 -27.25 8.11 -16.04
C ARG A 225 -27.52 7.47 -17.41
N SER A 226 -27.26 6.18 -17.51
CA SER A 226 -27.59 5.37 -18.68
C SER A 226 -29.01 4.81 -18.61
N ALA A 227 -29.49 4.20 -19.70
CA ALA A 227 -30.75 3.45 -19.71
C ALA A 227 -30.68 2.09 -18.99
N ILE A 228 -29.50 1.66 -18.54
CA ILE A 228 -29.28 0.36 -17.90
C ILE A 228 -29.39 0.50 -16.38
N GLU A 229 -30.18 -0.38 -15.76
CA GLU A 229 -30.28 -0.47 -14.30
C GLU A 229 -28.97 -0.97 -13.68
N GLY A 230 -28.36 -0.16 -12.80
CA GLY A 230 -27.16 -0.50 -12.03
C GLY A 230 -27.28 -0.14 -10.55
N GLN A 231 -26.15 -0.16 -9.82
CA GLN A 231 -26.12 0.28 -8.41
C GLN A 231 -26.56 1.74 -8.26
N ASP A 232 -26.02 2.59 -9.15
CA ASP A 232 -26.27 4.01 -9.30
C ASP A 232 -26.76 4.28 -10.75
N GLY A 233 -26.11 5.17 -11.51
CA GLY A 233 -26.52 5.53 -12.88
C GLY A 233 -26.24 4.49 -13.98
N GLY A 234 -25.83 3.26 -13.63
CA GLY A 234 -25.56 2.20 -14.62
C GLY A 234 -24.37 2.45 -15.56
N MET A 235 -23.55 3.48 -15.29
CA MET A 235 -22.51 3.94 -16.23
C MET A 235 -21.44 2.90 -16.53
N VAL A 236 -20.97 2.14 -15.53
CA VAL A 236 -19.94 1.09 -15.73
C VAL A 236 -20.45 0.03 -16.71
N THR A 237 -21.63 -0.53 -16.44
CA THR A 237 -22.26 -1.56 -17.29
C THR A 237 -22.50 -1.02 -18.70
N ALA A 238 -23.01 0.21 -18.83
CA ALA A 238 -23.25 0.84 -20.13
C ALA A 238 -21.98 1.03 -20.95
N ILE A 239 -20.88 1.48 -20.33
CA ILE A 239 -19.58 1.61 -20.98
C ILE A 239 -19.07 0.26 -21.48
N LEU A 240 -19.12 -0.78 -20.64
CA LEU A 240 -18.63 -2.11 -21.01
C LEU A 240 -19.43 -2.73 -22.15
N LEU A 241 -20.77 -2.73 -22.04
CA LEU A 241 -21.65 -3.28 -23.07
C LEU A 241 -21.45 -2.58 -24.41
N ARG A 242 -21.40 -1.24 -24.40
CA ARG A 242 -21.16 -0.46 -25.63
C ARG A 242 -19.78 -0.73 -26.19
N GLY A 243 -18.75 -0.79 -25.33
CA GLY A 243 -17.38 -1.06 -25.74
C GLY A 243 -17.23 -2.43 -26.42
N MET A 244 -17.93 -3.45 -25.91
CA MET A 244 -17.97 -4.78 -26.54
C MET A 244 -18.76 -4.75 -27.86
N GLU A 245 -19.92 -4.09 -27.90
CA GLU A 245 -20.77 -3.98 -29.10
C GLU A 245 -20.02 -3.37 -30.30
N VAL A 246 -19.17 -2.36 -30.07
CA VAL A 246 -18.39 -1.70 -31.13
C VAL A 246 -17.02 -2.32 -31.41
N GLY A 247 -16.65 -3.40 -30.70
CA GLY A 247 -15.30 -3.98 -30.80
C GLY A 247 -14.18 -3.06 -30.27
N LEU A 248 -14.51 -2.12 -29.39
CA LEU A 248 -13.53 -1.35 -28.63
C LEU A 248 -12.91 -2.21 -27.52
N LEU A 249 -13.68 -3.14 -26.95
CA LEU A 249 -13.24 -4.07 -25.91
C LEU A 249 -13.44 -5.50 -26.36
N ASP A 250 -12.41 -6.33 -26.19
CA ASP A 250 -12.49 -7.77 -26.43
C ASP A 250 -13.02 -8.52 -25.20
N ALA A 251 -12.75 -8.00 -24.00
CA ALA A 251 -13.17 -8.57 -22.73
C ALA A 251 -13.11 -7.52 -21.59
N ALA A 252 -13.73 -7.84 -20.46
CA ALA A 252 -13.70 -7.01 -19.26
C ALA A 252 -13.48 -7.84 -17.99
N VAL A 253 -12.60 -7.39 -17.11
CA VAL A 253 -12.46 -7.93 -15.75
C VAL A 253 -13.45 -7.21 -14.84
N VAL A 254 -14.39 -7.97 -14.27
CA VAL A 254 -15.52 -7.45 -13.47
C VAL A 254 -15.74 -8.27 -12.20
N ALA A 255 -16.41 -7.68 -11.20
CA ALA A 255 -16.73 -8.32 -9.93
C ALA A 255 -18.08 -9.07 -9.99
N SER A 256 -18.06 -10.40 -9.95
CA SER A 256 -19.26 -11.24 -9.86
C SER A 256 -19.46 -11.81 -8.46
N ARG A 257 -20.69 -12.23 -8.11
CA ARG A 257 -20.98 -12.95 -6.86
C ARG A 257 -20.46 -14.40 -6.99
N ASP A 258 -19.95 -14.96 -5.90
CA ASP A 258 -19.48 -16.36 -5.82
C ASP A 258 -20.27 -17.10 -4.74
N GLU A 259 -20.45 -18.41 -4.90
CA GLU A 259 -21.22 -19.30 -4.02
C GLU A 259 -20.49 -19.60 -2.70
N ILE A 260 -19.16 -19.59 -2.67
CA ILE A 260 -18.40 -20.14 -1.55
C ILE A 260 -17.74 -19.06 -0.68
N TYR A 261 -17.31 -17.91 -1.23
CA TYR A 261 -16.88 -16.77 -0.41
C TYR A 261 -17.02 -15.44 -1.16
N GLY A 262 -18.14 -14.74 -0.95
CA GLY A 262 -18.30 -13.30 -1.14
C GLY A 262 -17.53 -12.65 -2.31
N ALA A 263 -18.05 -12.78 -3.52
CA ALA A 263 -17.60 -12.13 -4.75
C ALA A 263 -16.18 -12.48 -5.25
N THR A 264 -16.05 -12.67 -6.55
CA THR A 264 -14.78 -12.92 -7.24
C THR A 264 -14.66 -12.05 -8.48
N ALA A 265 -13.43 -11.84 -8.96
CA ALA A 265 -13.20 -11.20 -10.24
C ALA A 265 -13.30 -12.25 -11.35
N ILE A 266 -14.14 -12.01 -12.35
CA ILE A 266 -14.30 -12.87 -13.51
C ILE A 266 -13.87 -12.14 -14.78
N LEU A 267 -13.55 -12.91 -15.82
CA LEU A 267 -13.40 -12.42 -17.17
C LEU A 267 -14.76 -12.49 -17.89
N ALA A 268 -15.38 -11.33 -18.14
CA ALA A 268 -16.59 -11.20 -18.93
C ALA A 268 -16.23 -10.99 -20.41
N GLU A 269 -16.72 -11.89 -21.28
CA GLU A 269 -16.48 -11.86 -22.73
C GLU A 269 -17.77 -11.60 -23.53
N ASP A 270 -18.90 -11.44 -22.83
CA ASP A 270 -20.23 -11.25 -23.41
C ASP A 270 -21.10 -10.31 -22.54
N ALA A 271 -22.23 -9.88 -23.10
CA ALA A 271 -23.14 -8.94 -22.46
C ALA A 271 -23.80 -9.48 -21.20
N ASP A 272 -24.17 -10.76 -21.19
CA ASP A 272 -24.87 -11.39 -20.06
C ASP A 272 -23.95 -11.45 -18.84
N SER A 273 -22.69 -11.87 -19.04
CA SER A 273 -21.64 -11.87 -18.03
C SER A 273 -21.41 -10.48 -17.41
N VAL A 274 -21.48 -9.41 -18.22
CA VAL A 274 -21.35 -8.02 -17.74
C VAL A 274 -22.57 -7.60 -16.91
N ILE A 275 -23.78 -8.00 -17.32
CA ILE A 275 -25.02 -7.68 -16.60
C ILE A 275 -25.09 -8.42 -15.26
N GLU A 276 -24.69 -9.69 -15.21
CA GLU A 276 -24.64 -10.49 -13.98
C GLU A 276 -23.66 -9.91 -12.93
N ALA A 277 -22.58 -9.30 -13.39
CA ALA A 277 -21.59 -8.65 -12.53
C ALA A 277 -22.08 -7.32 -11.90
N ARG A 278 -23.29 -6.85 -12.18
CA ARG A 278 -23.83 -5.57 -11.66
C ARG A 278 -23.94 -5.52 -10.13
N GLY A 279 -24.03 -4.30 -9.60
CA GLY A 279 -24.20 -4.05 -8.17
C GLY A 279 -22.88 -4.07 -7.39
N THR A 280 -22.85 -3.34 -6.27
CA THR A 280 -21.64 -3.21 -5.45
C THR A 280 -21.45 -4.43 -4.56
N LYS A 281 -20.23 -4.97 -4.54
CA LYS A 281 -19.79 -5.97 -3.58
C LYS A 281 -18.71 -5.34 -2.72
N TYR A 282 -18.95 -5.16 -1.42
CA TYR A 282 -18.00 -4.52 -0.50
C TYR A 282 -16.93 -5.50 0.02
N VAL A 283 -16.46 -6.37 -0.89
CA VAL A 283 -15.46 -7.39 -0.63
C VAL A 283 -14.27 -7.14 -1.52
N ARG A 284 -13.09 -7.43 -0.98
CA ARG A 284 -11.85 -7.36 -1.74
C ARG A 284 -11.76 -8.55 -2.69
N ILE A 285 -11.52 -8.26 -3.96
CA ILE A 285 -11.20 -9.24 -5.01
C ILE A 285 -9.87 -8.89 -5.65
N SER A 286 -9.30 -9.80 -6.45
CA SER A 286 -8.10 -9.52 -7.23
C SER A 286 -8.42 -9.46 -8.72
N VAL A 287 -8.08 -8.34 -9.36
CA VAL A 287 -8.30 -8.16 -10.81
C VAL A 287 -7.16 -8.69 -11.66
N ILE A 288 -6.01 -9.02 -11.05
CA ILE A 288 -4.79 -9.38 -11.78
C ILE A 288 -4.87 -10.78 -12.40
N PRO A 289 -5.31 -11.84 -11.70
CA PRO A 289 -5.43 -13.16 -12.31
C PRO A 289 -6.32 -13.18 -13.56
N PRO A 290 -7.57 -12.68 -13.55
CA PRO A 290 -8.41 -12.69 -14.75
C PRO A 290 -7.89 -11.75 -15.85
N LEU A 291 -7.20 -10.66 -15.49
CA LEU A 291 -6.52 -9.82 -16.49
C LEU A 291 -5.41 -10.60 -17.19
N ILE A 292 -4.54 -11.27 -16.44
CA ILE A 292 -3.46 -12.08 -16.99
C ILE A 292 -4.00 -13.26 -17.80
N GLU A 293 -5.11 -13.87 -17.36
CA GLU A 293 -5.82 -14.90 -18.12
C GLU A 293 -6.31 -14.37 -19.47
N ALA A 294 -6.97 -13.20 -19.49
CA ALA A 294 -7.46 -12.57 -20.71
C ALA A 294 -6.33 -12.33 -21.73
N LEU A 295 -5.21 -11.81 -21.25
CA LEU A 295 -4.04 -11.53 -22.09
C LEU A 295 -3.41 -12.81 -22.66
N HIS A 296 -3.33 -13.89 -21.87
CA HIS A 296 -2.87 -15.19 -22.37
C HIS A 296 -3.84 -15.83 -23.37
N LYS A 297 -5.15 -15.57 -23.24
CA LYS A 297 -6.17 -15.95 -24.24
C LYS A 297 -6.09 -15.14 -25.53
N GLY A 298 -5.15 -14.20 -25.64
CA GLY A 298 -4.94 -13.38 -26.84
C GLY A 298 -5.88 -12.18 -26.95
N ARG A 299 -6.61 -11.82 -25.88
CA ARG A 299 -7.40 -10.59 -25.83
C ARG A 299 -6.46 -9.40 -25.78
N LYS A 300 -6.64 -8.44 -26.69
CA LYS A 300 -5.74 -7.29 -26.83
C LYS A 300 -6.33 -6.05 -26.16
N LYS A 301 -7.64 -5.85 -26.24
CA LYS A 301 -8.32 -4.69 -25.66
C LYS A 301 -9.14 -5.11 -24.45
N VAL A 302 -8.57 -4.98 -23.26
CA VAL A 302 -9.20 -5.51 -22.02
C VAL A 302 -9.54 -4.35 -21.09
N ALA A 303 -10.80 -4.27 -20.68
CA ALA A 303 -11.21 -3.35 -19.62
C ALA A 303 -11.01 -3.98 -18.23
N VAL A 304 -10.61 -3.19 -17.25
CA VAL A 304 -10.50 -3.60 -15.85
C VAL A 304 -11.37 -2.67 -15.01
N VAL A 305 -12.43 -3.21 -14.42
CA VAL A 305 -13.23 -2.50 -13.43
C VAL A 305 -12.65 -2.81 -12.06
N GLY A 306 -12.20 -1.78 -11.36
CA GLY A 306 -11.56 -1.98 -10.06
C GLY A 306 -11.64 -0.77 -9.13
N THR A 307 -11.49 -1.02 -7.84
CA THR A 307 -11.31 -0.02 -6.79
C THR A 307 -9.92 0.65 -6.89
N PRO A 308 -9.67 1.75 -6.16
CA PRO A 308 -8.44 2.53 -6.30
C PRO A 308 -7.15 1.72 -6.10
N CYS A 309 -7.14 0.75 -5.18
CA CYS A 309 -5.98 -0.11 -4.97
C CYS A 309 -5.74 -1.06 -6.15
N GLN A 310 -6.79 -1.60 -6.77
CA GLN A 310 -6.69 -2.48 -7.94
C GLN A 310 -6.20 -1.72 -9.18
N ILE A 311 -6.77 -0.54 -9.45
CA ILE A 311 -6.33 0.34 -10.54
C ILE A 311 -4.86 0.72 -10.37
N ARG A 312 -4.46 1.05 -9.15
CA ARG A 312 -3.07 1.36 -8.80
C ARG A 312 -2.12 0.21 -9.11
N VAL A 313 -2.47 -1.02 -8.73
CA VAL A 313 -1.66 -2.19 -9.03
C VAL A 313 -1.42 -2.33 -10.55
N VAL A 314 -2.48 -2.18 -11.35
CA VAL A 314 -2.35 -2.29 -12.83
C VAL A 314 -1.44 -1.19 -13.39
N ARG A 315 -1.55 0.05 -12.90
CA ARG A 315 -0.69 1.17 -13.32
C ARG A 315 0.77 0.98 -12.91
N CYS A 316 1.03 0.45 -11.71
CA CYS A 316 2.38 0.07 -11.29
C CYS A 316 2.99 -0.98 -12.24
N LEU A 317 2.21 -1.98 -12.65
CA LEU A 317 2.66 -3.00 -13.61
C LEU A 317 2.89 -2.42 -15.01
N GLN A 318 2.05 -1.48 -15.46
CA GLN A 318 2.26 -0.75 -16.71
C GLN A 318 3.59 0.03 -16.68
N LYS A 319 3.82 0.84 -15.64
CA LYS A 319 5.07 1.61 -15.47
C LYS A 319 6.31 0.74 -15.33
N ALA A 320 6.19 -0.40 -14.67
CA ALA A 320 7.28 -1.38 -14.58
C ALA A 320 7.56 -2.10 -15.92
N GLY A 321 6.81 -1.81 -16.98
CA GLY A 321 6.93 -2.45 -18.28
C GLY A 321 6.55 -3.93 -18.25
N TYR A 322 5.78 -4.39 -17.25
CA TYR A 322 5.39 -5.80 -17.16
C TYR A 322 4.56 -6.22 -18.37
N PHE A 323 3.51 -5.45 -18.68
CA PHE A 323 2.62 -5.73 -19.81
C PHE A 323 3.33 -5.47 -21.14
N ALA A 324 4.02 -4.34 -21.31
CA ALA A 324 4.71 -4.02 -22.56
C ALA A 324 5.73 -5.09 -22.99
N ARG A 325 6.41 -5.74 -22.04
CA ARG A 325 7.39 -6.81 -22.34
C ARG A 325 6.75 -8.15 -22.68
N ARG A 326 5.58 -8.47 -22.12
CA ARG A 326 4.94 -9.80 -22.23
C ARG A 326 3.77 -9.82 -23.22
N PHE A 327 3.06 -8.70 -23.34
CA PHE A 327 1.85 -8.51 -24.12
C PHE A 327 1.92 -7.14 -24.84
N PRO A 328 2.82 -6.97 -25.82
CA PRO A 328 3.11 -5.66 -26.44
C PRO A 328 1.92 -5.04 -27.16
N ASP A 329 0.98 -5.86 -27.64
CA ASP A 329 -0.22 -5.41 -28.34
C ASP A 329 -1.40 -5.14 -27.39
N ALA A 330 -1.21 -5.28 -26.07
CA ALA A 330 -2.29 -5.13 -25.10
C ALA A 330 -2.60 -3.67 -24.81
N GLU A 331 -3.84 -3.28 -25.05
CA GLU A 331 -4.44 -2.01 -24.64
C GLU A 331 -5.37 -2.27 -23.44
N ILE A 332 -4.95 -1.82 -22.26
CA ILE A 332 -5.69 -2.05 -21.01
C ILE A 332 -6.42 -0.77 -20.62
N TYR A 333 -7.75 -0.84 -20.53
CA TYR A 333 -8.64 0.26 -20.17
C TYR A 333 -9.04 0.17 -18.69
N LEU A 334 -8.86 1.23 -17.92
CA LEU A 334 -9.08 1.23 -16.47
C LEU A 334 -10.33 2.01 -16.08
N ILE A 335 -11.34 1.30 -15.57
CA ILE A 335 -12.57 1.89 -15.03
C ILE A 335 -12.51 1.80 -13.50
N GLY A 336 -12.20 2.93 -12.87
CA GLY A 336 -12.00 3.04 -11.44
C GLY A 336 -13.29 3.30 -10.67
N LEU A 337 -13.64 2.46 -9.70
CA LEU A 337 -14.77 2.71 -8.80
C LEU A 337 -14.36 3.65 -7.67
N PHE A 338 -15.27 4.50 -7.21
CA PHE A 338 -15.06 5.20 -5.94
C PHE A 338 -15.11 4.19 -4.80
N CYS A 339 -14.16 4.28 -3.87
CA CYS A 339 -14.10 3.37 -2.74
C CYS A 339 -13.64 4.11 -1.50
N PHE A 340 -14.43 4.06 -0.44
CA PHE A 340 -14.04 4.58 0.86
C PHE A 340 -13.37 3.48 1.69
N GLU A 341 -14.02 2.34 1.84
CA GLU A 341 -13.56 1.19 2.61
C GLU A 341 -14.14 -0.12 2.04
N SER A 342 -13.51 -1.25 2.38
CA SER A 342 -13.97 -2.60 2.07
C SER A 342 -13.97 -3.41 3.36
N PHE A 343 -14.83 -4.42 3.47
CA PHE A 343 -15.00 -5.20 4.71
C PHE A 343 -14.51 -6.63 4.55
N ASP A 344 -14.16 -7.25 5.69
CA ASP A 344 -14.05 -8.70 5.77
C ASP A 344 -15.45 -9.30 5.65
N TYR A 345 -15.69 -10.06 4.58
CA TYR A 345 -17.04 -10.53 4.28
C TYR A 345 -17.57 -11.51 5.32
N GLY A 346 -16.73 -12.40 5.85
CA GLY A 346 -17.14 -13.38 6.85
C GLY A 346 -17.54 -12.72 8.17
N ARG A 347 -16.76 -11.71 8.59
CA ARG A 347 -17.06 -10.90 9.78
C ARG A 347 -18.26 -10.01 9.56
N LEU A 348 -18.38 -9.37 8.39
CA LEU A 348 -19.54 -8.56 8.01
C LEU A 348 -20.82 -9.39 8.01
N LYS A 349 -20.82 -10.55 7.34
CA LYS A 349 -21.94 -11.49 7.31
C LYS A 349 -22.36 -11.88 8.73
N SER A 350 -21.41 -12.30 9.57
CA SER A 350 -21.70 -12.67 10.96
C SER A 350 -22.29 -11.51 11.77
N HIS A 351 -21.76 -10.30 11.57
CA HIS A 351 -22.24 -9.11 12.26
C HIS A 351 -23.67 -8.71 11.81
N ILE A 352 -23.94 -8.73 10.51
CA ILE A 352 -25.27 -8.43 9.95
C ILE A 352 -26.29 -9.50 10.37
N ALA A 353 -25.91 -10.78 10.39
CA ALA A 353 -26.75 -11.85 10.91
C ALA A 353 -27.10 -11.60 12.39
N GLY A 354 -26.14 -11.15 13.20
CA GLY A 354 -26.38 -10.78 14.60
C GLY A 354 -27.28 -9.55 14.78
N LEU A 355 -27.11 -8.52 13.95
CA LEU A 355 -27.87 -7.27 14.05
C LEU A 355 -29.31 -7.38 13.55
N PHE A 356 -29.51 -8.02 12.40
CA PHE A 356 -30.79 -8.01 11.69
C PHE A 356 -31.45 -9.39 11.59
N GLY A 357 -30.76 -10.47 11.99
CA GLY A 357 -31.26 -11.83 11.80
C GLY A 357 -31.29 -12.25 10.33
N LEU A 358 -30.47 -11.63 9.47
CA LEU A 358 -30.47 -11.82 8.02
C LEU A 358 -29.21 -12.54 7.54
N ASP A 359 -29.37 -13.38 6.52
CA ASP A 359 -28.25 -13.94 5.77
C ASP A 359 -27.84 -12.96 4.66
N LEU A 360 -26.66 -12.35 4.79
CA LEU A 360 -26.17 -11.36 3.83
C LEU A 360 -26.00 -11.94 2.41
N ASP A 361 -25.79 -13.26 2.27
CA ASP A 361 -25.69 -13.92 0.96
C ASP A 361 -27.00 -13.85 0.18
N LYS A 362 -28.14 -13.71 0.89
CA LYS A 362 -29.48 -13.63 0.32
C LYS A 362 -29.95 -12.19 0.11
N ALA A 363 -29.09 -11.20 0.35
CA ALA A 363 -29.45 -9.81 0.14
C ALA A 363 -29.65 -9.48 -1.34
N ASP A 364 -30.77 -8.84 -1.65
CA ASP A 364 -31.11 -8.33 -2.96
C ASP A 364 -30.15 -7.20 -3.35
N LYS A 365 -29.94 -6.25 -2.42
CA LYS A 365 -29.08 -5.09 -2.61
C LYS A 365 -28.37 -4.68 -1.32
N VAL A 366 -27.12 -4.24 -1.44
CA VAL A 366 -26.34 -3.66 -0.35
C VAL A 366 -25.80 -2.31 -0.79
N GLN A 367 -25.95 -1.28 0.04
CA GLN A 367 -25.53 0.08 -0.31
C GLN A 367 -24.98 0.85 0.89
N ILE A 368 -23.92 1.62 0.67
CA ILE A 368 -23.46 2.64 1.61
C ILE A 368 -23.85 4.01 1.06
N ALA A 369 -24.65 4.73 1.82
CA ALA A 369 -25.04 6.11 1.49
C ALA A 369 -25.23 6.93 2.75
N ARG A 370 -24.78 8.19 2.73
CA ARG A 370 -24.98 9.17 3.82
C ARG A 370 -24.59 8.64 5.22
N GLY A 371 -23.50 7.87 5.29
CA GLY A 371 -22.99 7.31 6.55
C GLY A 371 -23.79 6.13 7.11
N LYS A 372 -24.71 5.55 6.33
CA LYS A 372 -25.46 4.35 6.67
C LYS A 372 -25.13 3.21 5.70
N PHE A 373 -25.10 2.00 6.25
CA PHE A 373 -25.03 0.75 5.50
C PHE A 373 -26.44 0.18 5.42
N PHE A 374 -26.94 -0.01 4.20
CA PHE A 374 -28.27 -0.50 3.89
C PHE A 374 -28.20 -1.91 3.33
N VAL A 375 -29.08 -2.78 3.80
CA VAL A 375 -29.29 -4.14 3.31
C VAL A 375 -30.76 -4.28 2.95
N GLN A 376 -31.04 -4.55 1.68
CA GLN A 376 -32.36 -4.92 1.22
C GLN A 376 -32.40 -6.44 1.06
N ALA A 377 -33.31 -7.08 1.80
CA ALA A 377 -33.52 -8.52 1.76
C ALA A 377 -34.98 -8.83 2.06
N GLU A 378 -35.56 -9.82 1.38
CA GLU A 378 -36.94 -10.28 1.62
C GLU A 378 -37.98 -9.14 1.51
N GLY A 379 -37.74 -8.17 0.62
CA GLY A 379 -38.62 -7.01 0.43
C GLY A 379 -38.61 -5.98 1.58
N ARG A 380 -37.69 -6.11 2.55
CA ARG A 380 -37.48 -5.16 3.65
C ARG A 380 -36.11 -4.49 3.56
N GLU A 381 -36.05 -3.24 4.03
CA GLU A 381 -34.80 -2.50 4.15
C GLU A 381 -34.35 -2.45 5.61
N HIS A 382 -33.09 -2.82 5.84
CA HIS A 382 -32.42 -2.74 7.13
C HIS A 382 -31.23 -1.79 7.03
N SER A 383 -30.92 -1.07 8.11
CA SER A 383 -29.76 -0.17 8.10
C SER A 383 -29.07 -0.02 9.45
N CYS A 384 -27.75 0.15 9.43
CA CYS A 384 -26.92 0.53 10.57
C CYS A 384 -25.98 1.68 10.18
N ARG A 385 -25.32 2.31 11.16
CA ARG A 385 -24.33 3.36 10.86
C ARG A 385 -23.05 2.71 10.37
N VAL A 386 -22.42 3.29 9.35
CA VAL A 386 -21.13 2.78 8.83
C VAL A 386 -20.04 2.80 9.91
N GLY A 387 -20.07 3.77 10.82
CA GLY A 387 -19.12 3.83 11.94
C GLY A 387 -19.19 2.64 12.90
N GLU A 388 -20.32 1.92 12.95
CA GLU A 388 -20.46 0.68 13.74
C GLU A 388 -19.74 -0.50 13.07
N LEU A 389 -19.43 -0.39 11.78
CA LEU A 389 -18.74 -1.42 10.99
C LEU A 389 -17.22 -1.22 10.94
N HIS A 390 -16.67 -0.20 11.63
CA HIS A 390 -15.26 0.17 11.52
C HIS A 390 -14.31 -0.98 11.88
N GLU A 391 -14.64 -1.80 12.89
CA GLU A 391 -13.82 -2.96 13.26
C GLU A 391 -13.85 -4.09 12.22
N LEU A 392 -14.80 -4.05 11.28
CA LEU A 392 -14.98 -5.04 10.21
C LEU A 392 -14.29 -4.61 8.91
N VAL A 393 -13.78 -3.38 8.85
CA VAL A 393 -13.01 -2.87 7.72
C VAL A 393 -11.75 -3.71 7.56
N ARG A 394 -11.44 -4.06 6.31
CA ARG A 394 -10.22 -4.81 6.02
C ARG A 394 -8.98 -4.02 6.35
N GLU A 395 -8.00 -4.75 6.85
CA GLU A 395 -6.65 -4.28 7.10
C GLU A 395 -6.07 -3.64 5.82
N GLY A 396 -5.44 -2.49 5.97
CA GLY A 396 -4.86 -1.71 4.86
C GLY A 396 -5.78 -0.64 4.24
N CYS A 397 -7.11 -0.73 4.39
CA CYS A 397 -8.01 0.33 3.91
C CYS A 397 -7.74 1.68 4.62
N ASP A 398 -7.40 1.61 5.90
CA ASP A 398 -7.01 2.75 6.74
C ASP A 398 -5.74 3.47 6.25
N TYR A 399 -4.94 2.82 5.41
CA TYR A 399 -3.73 3.38 4.79
C TYR A 399 -3.96 3.77 3.33
N CYS A 400 -5.19 3.67 2.80
CA CYS A 400 -5.51 4.07 1.45
C CYS A 400 -5.99 5.53 1.41
N GLY A 401 -5.20 6.41 0.80
CA GLY A 401 -5.56 7.83 0.63
C GLY A 401 -6.37 8.16 -0.63
N ASP A 402 -6.75 7.17 -1.43
CA ASP A 402 -7.44 7.38 -2.71
C ASP A 402 -8.91 6.96 -2.62
N LEU A 403 -9.81 7.94 -2.80
CA LEU A 403 -11.25 7.72 -2.87
C LEU A 403 -11.73 7.52 -4.30
N VAL A 404 -11.23 8.33 -5.23
CA VAL A 404 -11.84 8.56 -6.55
C VAL A 404 -11.12 7.82 -7.66
N SER A 405 -10.35 6.79 -7.32
CA SER A 405 -9.53 6.00 -8.26
C SER A 405 -8.73 6.93 -9.18
N ARG A 406 -7.82 7.73 -8.60
CA ARG A 406 -7.13 8.82 -9.30
C ARG A 406 -6.38 8.40 -10.55
N LEU A 407 -5.94 7.14 -10.59
CA LEU A 407 -5.11 6.60 -11.66
C LEU A 407 -5.91 5.86 -12.76
N ALA A 408 -7.24 5.88 -12.72
CA ALA A 408 -8.07 5.24 -13.74
C ALA A 408 -8.13 6.08 -15.04
N ASP A 409 -8.62 5.49 -16.13
CA ASP A 409 -8.96 6.23 -17.35
C ASP A 409 -10.31 6.95 -17.19
N VAL A 410 -11.26 6.27 -16.53
CA VAL A 410 -12.54 6.84 -16.07
C VAL A 410 -12.78 6.42 -14.64
N SER A 411 -13.16 7.35 -13.77
CA SER A 411 -13.57 7.04 -12.40
C SER A 411 -15.07 7.26 -12.18
N ILE A 412 -15.73 6.33 -11.51
CA ILE A 412 -17.19 6.31 -11.38
C ILE A 412 -17.59 6.02 -9.93
N GLY A 413 -18.53 6.79 -9.38
CA GLY A 413 -19.12 6.53 -8.07
C GLY A 413 -20.37 7.34 -7.79
N SER A 414 -20.98 7.12 -6.63
CA SER A 414 -22.27 7.72 -6.25
C SER A 414 -22.15 9.10 -5.58
N VAL A 415 -20.98 9.43 -5.02
CA VAL A 415 -20.80 10.68 -4.27
C VAL A 415 -20.82 11.86 -5.22
N GLY A 416 -21.57 12.91 -4.88
CA GLY A 416 -21.62 14.17 -5.63
C GLY A 416 -22.67 14.20 -6.75
N SER A 417 -23.30 13.06 -7.05
CA SER A 417 -24.39 12.96 -8.03
C SER A 417 -25.77 12.89 -7.36
N PRO A 418 -26.84 13.25 -8.08
CA PRO A 418 -28.22 12.97 -7.67
C PRO A 418 -28.50 11.47 -7.55
N GLU A 419 -29.61 11.12 -6.90
CA GLU A 419 -30.07 9.72 -6.82
C GLU A 419 -30.36 9.16 -8.23
N GLY A 420 -29.89 7.94 -8.48
CA GLY A 420 -29.98 7.31 -9.79
C GLY A 420 -28.95 7.82 -10.81
N PHE A 421 -28.02 8.69 -10.44
CA PHE A 421 -26.90 9.14 -11.26
C PHE A 421 -25.57 8.68 -10.64
N SER A 422 -24.55 8.51 -11.48
CA SER A 422 -23.16 8.33 -11.05
C SER A 422 -22.34 9.57 -11.37
N THR A 423 -21.52 10.03 -10.44
CA THR A 423 -20.41 10.94 -10.76
C THR A 423 -19.40 10.19 -11.61
N VAL A 424 -19.11 10.73 -12.79
CA VAL A 424 -18.14 10.24 -13.76
C VAL A 424 -17.01 11.27 -13.89
N ILE A 425 -15.77 10.83 -13.70
CA ILE A 425 -14.55 11.63 -13.87
C ILE A 425 -13.75 11.02 -15.00
N VAL A 426 -13.62 11.73 -16.12
CA VAL A 426 -12.85 11.27 -17.29
C VAL A 426 -11.43 11.81 -17.19
N ARG A 427 -10.43 10.93 -17.21
CA ARG A 427 -9.05 11.26 -16.84
C ARG A 427 -8.02 11.12 -17.96
N SER A 428 -8.27 10.27 -18.95
CA SER A 428 -7.33 10.05 -20.06
C SER A 428 -8.05 10.06 -21.40
N LEU A 429 -7.30 10.14 -22.49
CA LEU A 429 -7.84 9.93 -23.85
C LEU A 429 -8.50 8.55 -24.02
N LEU A 430 -7.99 7.51 -23.37
CA LEU A 430 -8.64 6.18 -23.36
C LEU A 430 -10.00 6.25 -22.67
N GLY A 431 -10.09 7.04 -21.60
CA GLY A 431 -11.35 7.25 -20.90
C GLY A 431 -12.39 8.01 -21.72
N GLU A 432 -11.97 8.96 -22.55
CA GLU A 432 -12.87 9.61 -23.52
C GLU A 432 -13.41 8.61 -24.53
N ARG A 433 -12.53 7.75 -25.09
CA ARG A 433 -12.91 6.71 -26.05
C ARG A 433 -13.96 5.75 -25.50
N LEU A 434 -13.91 5.42 -24.21
CA LEU A 434 -14.92 4.58 -23.55
C LEU A 434 -16.33 5.20 -23.52
N LEU A 435 -16.44 6.52 -23.64
CA LEU A 435 -17.72 7.24 -23.62
C LEU A 435 -18.19 7.65 -25.01
N GLU A 436 -17.38 7.46 -26.06
CA GLU A 436 -17.73 7.84 -27.42
C GLU A 436 -18.94 7.06 -27.93
N GLY A 437 -19.97 7.78 -28.39
CA GLY A 437 -21.21 7.19 -28.88
C GLY A 437 -22.07 6.51 -27.82
N LEU A 438 -21.76 6.67 -26.52
CA LEU A 438 -22.61 6.19 -25.43
C LEU A 438 -23.80 7.14 -25.22
N ALA A 439 -25.01 6.58 -25.19
CA ALA A 439 -26.21 7.34 -24.85
C ALA A 439 -26.41 7.39 -23.32
N PHE A 440 -26.38 8.59 -22.75
CA PHE A 440 -26.64 8.83 -21.33
C PHE A 440 -27.17 10.25 -21.09
N GLU A 441 -27.91 10.42 -20.00
CA GLU A 441 -28.28 11.72 -19.48
C GLU A 441 -27.13 12.30 -18.65
N SER A 442 -26.85 13.60 -18.82
CA SER A 442 -25.81 14.31 -18.09
C SER A 442 -26.38 15.45 -17.26
N GLN A 443 -25.88 15.60 -16.03
CA GLN A 443 -26.19 16.72 -15.13
C GLN A 443 -24.91 17.26 -14.47
N GLU A 444 -25.02 18.43 -13.85
CA GLU A 444 -23.96 18.98 -13.00
C GLU A 444 -23.81 18.17 -11.71
N ILE A 445 -22.58 18.12 -11.18
CA ILE A 445 -22.27 17.45 -9.92
C ILE A 445 -22.01 18.46 -8.80
N ARG A 446 -22.19 17.99 -7.56
CA ARG A 446 -21.70 18.67 -6.36
C ARG A 446 -20.24 18.32 -6.13
N ARG A 447 -19.34 18.93 -6.91
CA ARG A 447 -17.88 18.70 -6.84
C ARG A 447 -17.33 18.81 -5.41
N GLU A 448 -17.81 19.78 -4.64
CA GLU A 448 -17.35 20.03 -3.27
C GLU A 448 -17.57 18.83 -2.34
N ASP A 449 -18.68 18.09 -2.52
CA ASP A 449 -18.95 16.90 -1.73
C ASP A 449 -17.94 15.78 -2.02
N VAL A 450 -17.57 15.60 -3.30
CA VAL A 450 -16.55 14.63 -3.73
C VAL A 450 -15.18 15.01 -3.17
N ALA A 451 -14.80 16.28 -3.34
CA ALA A 451 -13.51 16.80 -2.88
C ALA A 451 -13.37 16.70 -1.36
N ARG A 452 -14.42 17.01 -0.60
CA ARG A 452 -14.43 16.89 0.86
C ARG A 452 -14.20 15.45 1.33
N LEU A 453 -14.88 14.47 0.73
CA LEU A 453 -14.67 13.06 1.10
C LEU A 453 -13.29 12.54 0.67
N ALA A 454 -12.79 12.97 -0.49
CA ALA A 454 -11.44 12.61 -0.93
C ALA A 454 -10.37 13.14 0.03
N ALA A 455 -10.47 14.41 0.42
CA ALA A 455 -9.59 15.03 1.40
C ALA A 455 -9.67 14.36 2.77
N MET A 456 -10.87 14.00 3.23
CA MET A 456 -11.06 13.28 4.48
C MET A 456 -10.37 11.91 4.47
N LYS A 457 -10.55 11.12 3.39
CA LYS A 457 -9.91 9.82 3.26
C LYS A 457 -8.38 9.93 3.24
N LYS A 458 -7.85 10.88 2.48
CA LYS A 458 -6.41 11.17 2.43
C LYS A 458 -5.84 11.53 3.80
N LYS A 459 -6.50 12.44 4.52
CA LYS A 459 -6.08 12.86 5.86
C LYS A 459 -6.07 11.69 6.85
N ASN A 460 -7.06 10.81 6.78
CA ASN A 460 -7.10 9.61 7.63
C ASN A 460 -5.90 8.70 7.34
N ALA A 461 -5.61 8.43 6.06
CA ALA A 461 -4.45 7.66 5.66
C ALA A 461 -3.13 8.31 6.10
N GLU A 462 -2.97 9.62 5.93
CA GLU A 462 -1.78 10.36 6.39
C GLU A 462 -1.59 10.27 7.91
N THR A 463 -2.68 10.35 8.66
CA THR A 463 -2.66 10.20 10.13
C THR A 463 -2.17 8.80 10.52
N ASN A 464 -2.64 7.77 9.82
CA ASN A 464 -2.22 6.39 10.07
C ASN A 464 -0.77 6.12 9.61
N PHE A 465 -0.29 6.83 8.59
CA PHE A 465 1.12 6.78 8.17
C PHE A 465 2.06 7.60 9.05
N ALA A 466 1.58 8.61 9.79
CA ALA A 466 2.44 9.50 10.57
C ALA A 466 3.36 8.75 11.56
N PRO A 467 2.93 7.72 12.30
CA PRO A 467 3.82 6.91 13.14
C PRO A 467 4.90 6.16 12.35
N ILE A 468 4.59 5.74 11.12
CA ILE A 468 5.54 5.09 10.21
C ILE A 468 6.59 6.11 9.74
N LEU A 469 6.17 7.33 9.39
CA LEU A 469 7.08 8.37 8.89
C LEU A 469 7.95 8.97 10.00
N ALA A 470 7.42 9.14 11.22
CA ALA A 470 8.14 9.67 12.36
C ALA A 470 9.35 8.81 12.79
N GLY A 471 9.39 7.54 12.37
CA GLY A 471 10.48 6.61 12.63
C GLY A 471 11.72 6.74 11.74
N ARG A 472 11.69 7.59 10.70
CA ARG A 472 12.86 7.84 9.85
C ARG A 472 13.82 8.83 10.50
N GLU A 473 15.08 8.42 10.68
CA GLU A 473 16.18 9.30 11.10
C GLU A 473 16.57 10.30 10.00
N ASP A 474 16.21 10.01 8.75
CA ASP A 474 16.51 10.85 7.59
C ASP A 474 15.36 11.83 7.31
N LYS A 475 15.49 13.05 7.85
CA LYS A 475 14.53 14.15 7.68
C LYS A 475 14.45 14.67 6.23
N SER A 476 15.33 14.23 5.33
CA SER A 476 15.30 14.59 3.91
C SER A 476 14.02 14.09 3.19
N GLY A 477 13.37 13.04 3.72
CA GLY A 477 12.07 12.59 3.22
C GLY A 477 10.88 13.50 3.59
N ALA A 478 11.02 14.34 4.63
CA ALA A 478 9.99 15.32 4.99
C ALA A 478 10.11 16.60 4.14
N GLU A 479 11.29 16.88 3.58
CA GLU A 479 11.55 18.04 2.72
C GLU A 479 11.30 17.78 1.22
N GLY A 480 11.09 16.53 0.80
CA GLY A 480 10.63 16.17 -0.55
C GLY A 480 9.22 16.67 -0.92
N ILE A 481 8.56 17.39 -0.01
CA ILE A 481 7.26 18.06 -0.22
C ILE A 481 7.41 19.39 -0.99
N ARG A 482 8.64 19.89 -1.23
CA ARG A 482 8.87 21.05 -2.09
C ARG A 482 9.95 20.77 -3.14
N GLY A 483 9.48 20.50 -4.36
CA GLY A 483 10.19 20.57 -5.65
C GLY A 483 11.71 20.47 -5.64
N ALA A 484 12.23 19.28 -5.95
CA ALA A 484 13.58 19.13 -6.48
C ALA A 484 13.48 18.82 -7.98
N ALA A 485 13.88 19.79 -8.81
CA ALA A 485 14.01 19.61 -10.25
C ALA A 485 15.01 18.51 -10.60
N PRO A 486 14.83 17.78 -11.73
CA PRO A 486 15.77 16.75 -12.16
C PRO A 486 17.10 17.41 -12.54
N ARG A 487 18.14 17.19 -11.74
CA ARG A 487 19.51 17.54 -12.14
C ARG A 487 20.09 16.39 -12.96
N SER A 488 20.38 16.71 -14.21
CA SER A 488 21.10 15.92 -15.20
C SER A 488 22.33 15.24 -14.60
N ILE A 489 22.34 13.91 -14.63
CA ILE A 489 23.56 13.13 -14.39
C ILE A 489 24.42 13.25 -15.64
N CYS A 490 25.55 13.95 -15.51
CA CYS A 490 26.64 13.93 -16.47
C CYS A 490 27.05 12.49 -16.76
N ARG A 491 27.00 12.10 -18.03
CA ARG A 491 27.80 11.00 -18.57
C ARG A 491 29.26 11.43 -18.50
N GLN A 492 30.09 10.67 -17.79
CA GLN A 492 31.51 10.61 -18.09
C GLN A 492 31.77 9.29 -18.80
N GLU A 493 32.27 9.43 -20.01
CA GLU A 493 32.86 8.38 -20.83
C GLU A 493 34.06 7.78 -20.10
N HIS A 494 34.19 6.45 -20.16
CA HIS A 494 35.41 5.75 -20.56
C HIS A 494 35.09 4.29 -20.91
#